data_AF-A0A9P6LT17-F1
#
_entry.id   AF-A0A9P6LT17-F1
#
_cell.length_a   1.000
_cell.length_b   1.000
_cell.length_c   1.000
_cell.angle_alpha   90.00
_cell.angle_beta   90.00
_cell.angle_gamma   90.00
#
_symmetry.space_group_name_H-M   'P 1'
#
loop_
_entity.id
_entity.type
_entity.pdbx_description
1 polymer ?
#
loop_
_entity_poly.entity_id
_entity_poly.type
_entity_poly.pdbx_seq_one_letter_code
_entity_poly.pdbx_strand_id
1 'polypeptide(L)'
;RGFLSRLNPFAKSTAAVEPTQPTEAAKATEDLKVEIEEEEEEQPVPSWKNERQSLTPEQLEESIRSAAAPFVDTASTFHLNKIELIDPKIKFQVLKAYVVSTGHEIPNKDLASIHTLRDLYSTVQRLDQEARALPENPKGHVVAEWFDKNKTNLPPNMVFIPYKKSKGIKVEDRKSTNKRFL
;
A
#
# COMPACT_ATOMS: atom_id res chain seq x y z
N ARG A 1 -11.81 -31.31 -38.05
CA ARG A 1 -10.64 -31.65 -37.19
C ARG A 1 -9.84 -30.36 -36.95
N GLY A 2 -10.13 -29.64 -35.87
CA GLY A 2 -9.38 -28.45 -35.46
C GLY A 2 -8.35 -28.83 -34.39
N PHE A 3 -7.07 -28.65 -34.69
CA PHE A 3 -5.92 -29.12 -33.91
C PHE A 3 -5.48 -28.18 -32.77
N LEU A 4 -6.37 -27.31 -32.26
CA LEU A 4 -6.01 -26.32 -31.24
C LEU A 4 -6.86 -26.37 -29.96
N SER A 5 -7.78 -27.34 -29.81
CA SER A 5 -8.60 -27.49 -28.59
C SER A 5 -7.90 -28.27 -27.45
N ARG A 6 -6.57 -28.33 -27.39
CA ARG A 6 -5.83 -29.24 -26.49
C ARG A 6 -4.85 -28.59 -25.51
N LEU A 7 -4.92 -27.28 -25.28
CA LEU A 7 -4.08 -26.63 -24.26
C LEU A 7 -4.92 -25.79 -23.28
N ASN A 8 -5.83 -26.47 -22.58
CA ASN A 8 -6.42 -25.93 -21.35
C ASN A 8 -6.30 -27.00 -20.25
N PRO A 9 -5.32 -26.90 -19.34
CA PRO A 9 -5.02 -27.95 -18.36
C PRO A 9 -5.99 -27.98 -17.16
N PHE A 10 -7.02 -27.14 -17.14
CA PHE A 10 -8.01 -27.07 -16.06
C PHE A 10 -9.45 -27.42 -16.48
N ALA A 11 -9.68 -27.81 -17.73
CA ALA A 11 -11.00 -28.26 -18.17
C ALA A 11 -11.20 -29.73 -17.79
N LYS A 12 -11.72 -29.98 -16.58
CA LYS A 12 -12.25 -31.29 -16.20
C LYS A 12 -13.44 -31.63 -17.10
N SER A 13 -13.27 -32.67 -17.90
CA SER A 13 -14.35 -33.32 -18.66
C SER A 13 -15.19 -34.18 -17.73
N THR A 14 -16.49 -33.91 -17.66
CA THR A 14 -17.48 -34.93 -17.26
C THR A 14 -18.66 -34.81 -18.21
N ALA A 15 -18.67 -35.67 -19.21
CA ALA A 15 -19.82 -35.92 -20.06
C ALA A 15 -20.72 -36.98 -19.41
N ALA A 16 -22.02 -36.70 -19.46
CA ALA A 16 -23.15 -37.62 -19.68
C ALA A 16 -23.49 -38.71 -18.65
N VAL A 17 -24.69 -38.61 -18.06
CA VAL A 17 -25.75 -39.65 -18.08
C VAL A 17 -27.14 -38.96 -17.92
N GLU A 18 -28.06 -39.21 -18.86
CA GLU A 18 -29.55 -39.04 -18.79
C GLU A 18 -30.20 -40.43 -18.50
N PRO A 19 -31.54 -40.63 -18.37
CA PRO A 19 -32.68 -39.84 -17.87
C PRO A 19 -33.64 -40.67 -16.94
N THR A 20 -34.63 -40.06 -16.26
CA THR A 20 -36.02 -40.60 -16.04
C THR A 20 -36.91 -39.63 -15.22
N GLN A 21 -38.16 -39.39 -15.68
CA GLN A 21 -39.30 -38.73 -14.99
C GLN A 21 -40.31 -39.81 -14.48
N PRO A 22 -41.52 -39.49 -13.94
CA PRO A 22 -41.98 -38.54 -12.89
C PRO A 22 -42.94 -39.20 -11.85
N THR A 23 -43.19 -38.60 -10.68
CA THR A 23 -44.38 -38.67 -9.75
C THR A 23 -43.94 -38.16 -8.36
N GLU A 24 -44.69 -37.51 -7.46
CA GLU A 24 -46.11 -37.12 -7.31
C GLU A 24 -46.14 -35.99 -6.26
N ALA A 25 -47.20 -35.18 -6.26
CA ALA A 25 -47.36 -34.02 -5.40
C ALA A 25 -47.65 -34.39 -3.93
N ALA A 26 -47.07 -33.64 -2.99
CA ALA A 26 -47.61 -33.49 -1.64
C ALA A 26 -47.37 -32.08 -1.09
N LYS A 27 -48.41 -31.56 -0.45
CA LYS A 27 -48.63 -30.18 -0.01
C LYS A 27 -47.81 -29.76 1.21
N ALA A 28 -47.62 -28.44 1.29
CA ALA A 28 -47.58 -27.59 2.48
C ALA A 28 -46.41 -27.80 3.45
N THR A 29 -45.52 -26.81 3.53
CA THR A 29 -45.63 -25.73 4.51
C THR A 29 -44.74 -24.56 4.08
N GLU A 30 -45.18 -23.35 4.42
CA GLU A 30 -44.52 -22.08 4.13
C GLU A 30 -43.16 -22.01 4.84
N ASP A 31 -42.09 -22.37 4.13
CA ASP A 31 -40.74 -22.14 4.62
C ASP A 31 -40.32 -20.71 4.28
N LEU A 32 -40.14 -19.95 5.36
CA LEU A 32 -39.58 -18.60 5.41
C LEU A 32 -38.51 -18.38 4.34
N LYS A 33 -38.85 -17.52 3.39
CA LYS A 33 -37.89 -16.85 2.53
C LYS A 33 -37.08 -15.87 3.39
N VAL A 34 -36.12 -16.39 4.15
CA VAL A 34 -34.98 -15.58 4.58
C VAL A 34 -34.11 -15.50 3.33
N GLU A 35 -34.35 -14.46 2.53
CA GLU A 35 -33.30 -13.91 1.69
C GLU A 35 -32.16 -13.56 2.65
N ILE A 36 -31.18 -14.46 2.73
CA ILE A 36 -29.86 -14.08 3.19
C ILE A 36 -29.40 -13.15 2.08
N GLU A 37 -29.60 -11.85 2.30
CA GLU A 37 -28.81 -10.82 1.65
C GLU A 37 -27.36 -11.22 1.93
N GLU A 38 -26.75 -11.89 0.96
CA GLU A 38 -25.31 -11.90 0.77
C GLU A 38 -24.90 -10.44 0.47
N GLU A 39 -25.00 -9.58 1.49
CA GLU A 39 -24.12 -8.43 1.61
C GLU A 39 -22.72 -8.99 1.95
N GLU A 40 -22.14 -9.72 1.00
CA GLU A 40 -20.73 -9.52 0.73
C GLU A 40 -20.63 -8.07 0.24
N GLU A 41 -20.62 -7.13 1.19
CA GLU A 41 -19.93 -5.87 1.00
C GLU A 41 -18.52 -6.28 0.57
N GLU A 42 -18.29 -6.35 -0.74
CA GLU A 42 -16.98 -6.31 -1.36
C GLU A 42 -16.35 -5.00 -0.87
N GLN A 43 -15.80 -5.03 0.34
CA GLN A 43 -15.01 -3.95 0.87
C GLN A 43 -13.96 -3.70 -0.21
N PRO A 44 -13.92 -2.49 -0.79
CA PRO A 44 -13.10 -2.23 -1.96
C PRO A 44 -11.68 -2.67 -1.61
N VAL A 45 -11.15 -3.61 -2.40
CA VAL A 45 -9.79 -4.13 -2.23
C VAL A 45 -8.91 -2.92 -1.99
N PRO A 46 -8.28 -2.79 -0.80
CA PRO A 46 -7.69 -1.52 -0.41
C PRO A 46 -6.67 -1.14 -1.47
N SER A 47 -6.98 -0.10 -2.22
CA SER A 47 -6.04 0.41 -3.18
C SER A 47 -4.87 0.90 -2.35
N TRP A 48 -3.68 0.38 -2.61
CA TRP A 48 -2.40 0.87 -2.11
C TRP A 48 -2.09 2.30 -2.61
N LYS A 49 -3.12 3.05 -3.02
CA LYS A 49 -3.09 4.42 -3.52
C LYS A 49 -4.11 5.30 -2.79
N ASN A 50 -4.55 4.91 -1.60
CA ASN A 50 -5.39 5.78 -0.79
C ASN A 50 -4.65 7.09 -0.51
N GLU A 51 -5.37 8.21 -0.60
CA GLU A 51 -4.80 9.52 -0.30
C GLU A 51 -4.38 9.55 1.17
N ARG A 52 -3.12 9.94 1.42
CA ARG A 52 -2.60 10.06 2.78
C ARG A 52 -3.37 11.14 3.53
N GLN A 53 -3.99 10.76 4.64
CA GLN A 53 -4.68 11.73 5.50
C GLN A 53 -3.65 12.53 6.31
N SER A 54 -3.82 13.84 6.44
CA SER A 54 -3.00 14.62 7.39
C SER A 54 -3.58 14.48 8.79
N LEU A 55 -2.93 13.71 9.65
CA LEU A 55 -3.40 13.46 11.03
C LEU A 55 -2.66 14.34 12.05
N THR A 56 -3.38 14.82 13.05
CA THR A 56 -2.76 15.39 14.26
C THR A 56 -2.19 14.28 15.16
N PRO A 57 -1.28 14.58 16.10
CA PRO A 57 -0.73 13.58 17.01
C PRO A 57 -1.80 12.79 17.79
N GLU A 58 -2.88 13.44 18.20
CA GLU A 58 -4.00 12.83 18.93
C GLU A 58 -4.83 11.92 18.02
N GLN A 59 -5.12 12.39 16.79
CA GLN A 59 -5.83 11.60 15.79
C GLN A 59 -5.02 10.37 15.35
N LEU A 60 -3.70 10.48 15.30
CA LEU A 60 -2.81 9.36 14.99
C LEU A 60 -2.89 8.28 16.08
N GLU A 61 -2.85 8.70 17.34
CA GLU A 61 -2.95 7.78 18.47
C GLU A 61 -4.30 7.04 18.45
N GLU A 62 -5.39 7.77 18.24
CA GLU A 62 -6.71 7.18 18.18
C GLU A 62 -6.90 6.28 16.95
N SER A 63 -6.33 6.66 15.80
CA SER A 63 -6.36 5.85 14.58
C SER A 63 -5.63 4.52 14.76
N ILE A 64 -4.49 4.52 15.46
CA ILE A 64 -3.74 3.31 15.81
C ILE A 64 -4.54 2.45 16.79
N ARG A 65 -5.15 3.07 17.81
CA ARG A 65 -5.99 2.36 18.79
C ARG A 65 -7.20 1.70 18.12
N SER A 66 -7.90 2.45 17.27
CA SER A 66 -9.06 1.97 16.51
C SER A 66 -8.68 0.84 15.55
N ALA A 67 -7.54 0.94 14.84
CA ALA A 67 -7.05 -0.12 13.96
C ALA A 67 -6.63 -1.39 14.73
N ALA A 68 -6.17 -1.25 15.97
CA ALA A 68 -5.72 -2.36 16.80
C ALA A 68 -6.85 -3.04 17.59
N ALA A 69 -7.92 -2.31 17.93
CA ALA A 69 -9.03 -2.78 18.76
C ALA A 69 -9.67 -4.12 18.31
N PRO A 70 -9.79 -4.46 17.02
CA PRO A 70 -10.34 -5.75 16.59
C PRO A 70 -9.42 -6.95 16.88
N PHE A 71 -8.13 -6.72 17.11
CA PHE A 71 -7.10 -7.77 17.17
C PHE A 71 -6.41 -7.88 18.53
N VAL A 72 -6.44 -6.81 19.33
CA VAL A 72 -5.80 -6.73 20.65
C VAL A 72 -6.67 -5.95 21.62
N ASP A 73 -6.64 -6.31 22.91
CA ASP A 73 -7.38 -5.59 23.95
C ASP A 73 -6.76 -4.21 24.21
N THR A 74 -7.26 -3.23 23.48
CA THR A 74 -6.92 -1.82 23.64
C THR A 74 -7.74 -1.11 24.72
N ALA A 75 -8.83 -1.74 25.22
CA ALA A 75 -9.74 -1.13 26.17
C ALA A 75 -9.19 -1.17 27.60
N SER A 76 -8.48 -2.24 27.94
CA SER A 76 -7.85 -2.43 29.25
C SER A 76 -6.63 -1.52 29.47
N THR A 77 -5.99 -1.06 28.39
CA THR A 77 -4.68 -0.42 28.46
C THR A 77 -4.66 0.96 27.83
N PHE A 78 -4.66 2.01 28.66
CA PHE A 78 -4.54 3.40 28.20
C PHE A 78 -3.20 3.70 27.49
N HIS A 79 -2.14 2.97 27.83
CA HIS A 79 -0.79 3.22 27.33
C HIS A 79 -0.43 2.28 26.18
N LEU A 80 -0.26 2.83 24.97
CA LEU A 80 0.18 2.09 23.78
C LEU A 80 1.51 1.31 23.97
N ASN A 81 2.35 1.76 24.91
CA ASN A 81 3.65 1.15 25.21
C ASN A 81 3.55 -0.29 25.73
N LYS A 82 2.40 -0.65 26.31
CA LYS A 82 2.19 -1.96 26.96
C LYS A 82 1.56 -2.99 26.03
N ILE A 83 1.12 -2.58 24.84
CA ILE A 83 0.47 -3.46 23.87
C ILE A 83 1.53 -3.93 22.89
N GLU A 84 2.00 -5.16 23.10
CA GLU A 84 3.02 -5.81 22.30
C GLU A 84 2.43 -6.52 21.08
N LEU A 85 3.13 -6.43 19.95
CA LEU A 85 2.78 -7.04 18.67
C LEU A 85 3.72 -8.22 18.38
N ILE A 86 3.77 -9.19 19.29
CA ILE A 86 4.67 -10.36 19.19
C ILE A 86 4.24 -11.30 18.06
N ASP A 87 2.95 -11.58 17.94
CA ASP A 87 2.42 -12.46 16.90
C ASP A 87 2.52 -11.77 15.52
N PRO A 88 3.30 -12.32 14.57
CA PRO A 88 3.43 -11.76 13.23
C PRO A 88 2.10 -11.62 12.49
N LYS A 89 1.13 -12.51 12.74
CA LYS A 89 -0.19 -12.47 12.11
C LYS A 89 -1.01 -11.28 12.63
N ILE A 90 -1.06 -11.11 13.94
CA ILE A 90 -1.72 -9.96 14.58
C ILE A 90 -1.04 -8.66 14.15
N LYS A 91 0.30 -8.62 14.20
CA LYS A 91 1.08 -7.48 13.73
C LYS A 91 0.71 -7.09 12.29
N PHE A 92 0.67 -8.05 11.38
CA PHE A 92 0.28 -7.80 10.00
C PHE A 92 -1.15 -7.27 9.89
N GLN A 93 -2.11 -7.85 10.62
CA GLN A 93 -3.50 -7.42 10.61
C GLN A 93 -3.67 -5.98 11.12
N VAL A 94 -3.02 -5.63 12.23
CA VAL A 94 -3.05 -4.27 12.80
C VAL A 94 -2.43 -3.27 11.83
N LEU A 95 -1.24 -3.57 11.29
CA LEU A 95 -0.57 -2.68 10.33
C LEU A 95 -1.39 -2.51 9.05
N LYS A 96 -2.00 -3.59 8.55
CA LYS A 96 -2.90 -3.53 7.39
C LYS A 96 -4.10 -2.65 7.69
N ALA A 97 -4.80 -2.87 8.80
CA ALA A 97 -5.97 -2.07 9.18
C ALA A 97 -5.62 -0.58 9.30
N TYR A 98 -4.47 -0.27 9.89
CA TYR A 98 -3.96 1.09 10.00
C TYR A 98 -3.65 1.75 8.64
N VAL A 99 -3.00 1.03 7.72
CA VAL A 99 -2.70 1.55 6.38
C VAL A 99 -3.99 1.78 5.60
N VAL A 100 -4.97 0.89 5.73
CA VAL A 100 -6.27 1.02 5.06
C VAL A 100 -7.03 2.24 5.58
N SER A 101 -7.04 2.48 6.89
CA SER A 101 -7.78 3.60 7.49
C SER A 101 -7.12 4.96 7.24
N THR A 102 -5.79 5.03 7.25
CA THR A 102 -5.07 6.32 7.23
C THR A 102 -4.37 6.64 5.90
N GLY A 103 -4.16 5.64 5.03
CA GLY A 103 -3.35 5.77 3.82
C GLY A 103 -1.84 5.92 4.08
N HIS A 104 -1.36 5.74 5.32
CA HIS A 104 0.06 5.84 5.64
C HIS A 104 0.77 4.52 5.38
N GLU A 105 1.58 4.49 4.32
CA GLU A 105 2.45 3.36 4.03
C GLU A 105 3.65 3.30 4.99
N ILE A 106 3.96 2.07 5.43
CA ILE A 106 5.10 1.79 6.30
C ILE A 106 6.17 1.07 5.47
N PRO A 107 7.37 1.65 5.31
CA PRO A 107 8.45 1.01 4.57
C PRO A 107 8.87 -0.33 5.19
N ASN A 108 9.21 -1.30 4.34
CA ASN A 108 9.65 -2.63 4.79
C ASN A 108 10.82 -2.59 5.78
N LYS A 109 11.74 -1.62 5.63
CA LYS A 109 12.88 -1.43 6.54
C LYS A 109 12.46 -1.16 7.99
N ASP A 110 11.28 -0.56 8.18
CA ASP A 110 10.78 -0.12 9.49
C ASP A 110 9.88 -1.17 10.14
N LEU A 111 9.44 -2.20 9.40
CA LEU A 111 8.59 -3.28 9.92
C LEU A 111 9.29 -4.07 11.04
N ALA A 112 10.58 -4.31 10.92
CA ALA A 112 11.35 -5.06 11.92
C ALA A 112 11.43 -4.32 13.26
N SER A 113 11.45 -2.98 13.25
CA SER A 113 11.54 -2.16 14.47
C SER A 113 10.23 -2.02 15.24
N ILE A 114 9.08 -2.40 14.66
CA ILE A 114 7.78 -2.25 15.31
C ILE A 114 7.50 -3.46 16.22
N HIS A 115 7.63 -3.29 17.53
CA HIS A 115 7.38 -4.34 18.53
C HIS A 115 6.12 -4.05 19.35
N THR A 116 5.75 -2.78 19.49
CA THR A 116 4.60 -2.29 20.24
C THR A 116 3.76 -1.33 19.40
N LEU A 117 2.53 -1.04 19.83
CA LEU A 117 1.72 0.03 19.22
C LEU A 117 2.39 1.40 19.34
N ARG A 118 3.22 1.61 20.37
CA ARG A 118 4.02 2.84 20.50
C ARG A 118 5.08 2.96 19.42
N ASP A 119 5.72 1.85 19.05
CA ASP A 119 6.73 1.85 18.00
C ASP A 119 6.11 2.21 16.65
N LEU A 120 4.90 1.70 16.38
CA LEU A 120 4.11 2.08 15.21
C LEU A 120 3.85 3.60 15.20
N TYR A 121 3.35 4.15 16.31
CA TYR A 121 3.14 5.60 16.44
C TYR A 121 4.42 6.40 16.15
N SER A 122 5.54 6.02 16.78
CA SER A 122 6.81 6.72 16.62
C SER A 122 7.36 6.63 15.19
N THR A 123 7.15 5.48 14.54
CA THR A 123 7.55 5.24 13.16
C THR A 123 6.77 6.17 12.22
N VAL A 124 5.44 6.22 12.36
CA VAL A 124 4.60 7.11 11.54
C VAL A 124 4.96 8.57 11.77
N GLN A 125 5.13 8.98 13.03
CA GLN A 125 5.49 10.36 13.35
C GLN A 125 6.82 10.77 12.71
N ARG A 126 7.83 9.87 12.71
CA ARG A 126 9.09 10.09 11.99
C ARG A 126 8.86 10.20 10.48
N LEU A 127 8.07 9.31 9.89
CA LEU A 127 7.77 9.32 8.45
C LEU A 127 7.06 10.60 8.02
N ASP A 128 6.16 11.15 8.83
CA ASP A 128 5.49 12.42 8.56
C ASP A 128 6.46 13.61 8.65
N GLN A 129 7.38 13.60 9.61
CA GLN A 129 8.43 14.61 9.69
C GLN A 129 9.36 14.55 8.47
N GLU A 130 9.76 13.36 8.03
CA GLU A 130 10.57 13.16 6.82
C GLU A 130 9.83 13.61 5.56
N ALA A 131 8.53 13.32 5.45
CA ALA A 131 7.71 13.76 4.34
C ALA A 131 7.56 15.28 4.28
N ARG A 132 7.39 15.95 5.42
CA ARG A 132 7.34 17.42 5.52
C ARG A 132 8.70 18.09 5.29
N ALA A 133 9.80 17.40 5.58
CA ALA A 133 11.14 17.90 5.32
C ALA A 133 11.53 17.85 3.83
N LEU A 134 10.85 17.02 3.04
CA LEU A 134 11.00 17.00 1.59
C LEU A 134 10.18 18.16 0.99
N PRO A 135 10.76 18.95 0.06
CA PRO A 135 10.00 19.99 -0.62
C PRO A 135 8.81 19.35 -1.36
N GLU A 136 7.60 19.91 -1.18
CA GLU A 136 6.31 19.42 -1.74
C GLU A 136 6.33 19.16 -3.25
N ASN A 137 7.30 19.72 -3.96
CA ASN A 137 7.46 19.55 -5.38
C ASN A 137 8.94 19.74 -5.73
N PRO A 138 9.78 18.68 -5.76
CA PRO A 138 11.11 18.82 -6.31
C PRO A 138 10.93 19.02 -7.81
N LYS A 139 10.74 20.28 -8.23
CA LYS A 139 10.65 20.66 -9.63
C LYS A 139 11.96 20.34 -10.36
N GLY A 140 13.03 19.99 -9.63
CA GLY A 140 14.27 19.43 -10.14
C GLY A 140 14.68 18.09 -9.51
N HIS A 141 15.73 17.49 -10.06
CA HIS A 141 16.42 16.38 -9.40
C HIS A 141 16.94 16.89 -8.04
N VAL A 142 16.71 16.17 -6.93
CA VAL A 142 17.13 16.61 -5.57
C VAL A 142 18.59 17.06 -5.50
N VAL A 143 19.45 16.35 -6.23
CA VAL A 143 20.87 16.70 -6.39
C VAL A 143 21.04 18.07 -7.07
N ALA A 144 20.29 18.37 -8.12
CA ALA A 144 20.34 19.67 -8.79
C ALA A 144 19.97 20.82 -7.86
N GLU A 145 18.89 20.66 -7.10
CA GLU A 145 18.47 21.65 -6.11
C GLU A 145 19.52 21.85 -5.01
N TRP A 146 20.20 20.78 -4.60
CA TRP A 146 21.30 20.86 -3.65
C TRP A 146 22.48 21.66 -4.21
N PHE A 147 22.87 21.41 -5.45
CA PHE A 147 23.97 22.15 -6.09
C PHE A 147 23.64 23.63 -6.30
N ASP A 148 22.39 23.95 -6.64
CA ASP A 148 21.94 25.34 -6.75
C ASP A 148 21.98 26.06 -5.39
N LYS A 149 21.50 25.42 -4.32
CA LYS A 149 21.53 25.97 -2.95
C LYS A 149 22.95 26.15 -2.42
N ASN A 150 23.88 25.27 -2.81
CA ASN A 150 25.25 25.28 -2.30
C ASN A 150 26.24 25.97 -3.23
N LYS A 151 25.79 26.60 -4.33
CA LYS A 151 26.65 27.17 -5.38
C LYS A 151 27.76 28.09 -4.87
N THR A 152 27.51 28.82 -3.78
CA THR A 152 28.49 29.72 -3.14
C THR A 152 29.59 29.00 -2.38
N ASN A 153 29.34 27.76 -1.95
CA ASN A 153 30.26 26.92 -1.18
C ASN A 153 31.06 25.96 -2.08
N LEU A 154 30.77 25.93 -3.37
CA LEU A 154 31.46 25.07 -4.32
C LEU A 154 32.74 25.74 -4.82
N PRO A 155 33.83 24.99 -5.00
CA PRO A 155 35.02 25.48 -5.67
C PRO A 155 34.67 26.06 -7.06
N PRO A 156 35.31 27.15 -7.49
CA PRO A 156 34.98 27.81 -8.77
C PRO A 156 35.25 26.94 -10.00
N ASN A 157 36.04 25.87 -9.86
CA ASN A 157 36.30 24.86 -10.88
C ASN A 157 35.26 23.72 -10.91
N MET A 158 34.26 23.74 -10.02
CA MET A 158 33.21 22.73 -9.96
C MET A 158 31.91 23.26 -10.56
N VAL A 159 31.45 22.60 -11.63
CA VAL A 159 30.20 22.94 -12.32
C VAL A 159 29.26 21.74 -12.29
N PHE A 160 28.04 21.95 -11.81
CA PHE A 160 27.00 20.93 -11.88
C PHE A 160 26.30 20.96 -13.24
N ILE A 161 26.27 19.80 -13.91
CA ILE A 161 25.57 19.62 -15.18
C ILE A 161 24.32 18.79 -14.89
N PRO A 162 23.12 19.39 -14.81
CA PRO A 162 21.89 18.63 -14.55
C PRO A 162 21.63 17.65 -15.69
N TYR A 163 21.30 16.41 -15.32
CA TYR A 163 20.94 15.38 -16.29
C TYR A 163 19.56 15.66 -16.90
N LYS A 164 19.53 16.29 -18.07
CA LYS A 164 18.30 16.44 -18.85
C LYS A 164 17.98 15.11 -19.54
N LYS A 165 17.15 14.24 -18.93
CA LYS A 165 16.34 13.30 -19.73
C LYS A 165 15.25 14.12 -20.41
N SER A 166 15.57 14.78 -21.51
CA SER A 166 14.55 15.23 -22.45
C SER A 166 13.84 13.99 -22.99
N LYS A 167 12.57 13.77 -22.58
CA LYS A 167 11.70 12.76 -23.20
C LYS A 167 11.73 12.96 -24.72
N GLY A 168 12.19 11.95 -25.47
CA GLY A 168 12.17 11.95 -26.94
C GLY A 168 13.48 12.23 -27.68
N ILE A 169 14.60 12.50 -27.01
CA ILE A 169 15.89 12.71 -27.70
C ILE A 169 16.69 11.41 -27.76
N LYS A 170 16.97 10.91 -28.97
CA LYS A 170 17.80 9.72 -29.21
C LYS A 170 19.21 9.97 -28.70
N VAL A 171 19.89 8.90 -28.25
CA VAL A 171 21.21 8.97 -27.60
C VAL A 171 22.27 9.66 -28.48
N GLU A 172 22.09 9.61 -29.79
CA GLU A 172 22.97 10.17 -30.83
C GLU A 172 22.93 11.71 -30.91
N ASP A 173 21.80 12.34 -30.57
CA ASP A 173 21.63 13.80 -30.59
C ASP A 173 22.14 14.49 -29.32
N ARG A 174 22.61 13.71 -28.35
CA ARG A 174 23.29 14.23 -27.17
C ARG A 174 24.63 14.80 -27.64
N LYS A 175 24.67 16.11 -27.95
CA LYS A 175 25.92 16.84 -28.11
C LYS A 175 26.75 16.60 -26.85
N SER A 176 27.77 15.75 -26.98
CA SER A 176 28.84 15.62 -26.01
C SER A 176 29.53 16.98 -25.92
N THR A 177 29.06 17.85 -25.04
CA THR A 177 29.84 18.98 -24.56
C THR A 177 30.83 18.46 -23.53
N ASN A 178 31.77 17.65 -24.01
CA ASN A 178 33.07 17.52 -23.39
C ASN A 178 34.09 18.10 -24.37
N LYS A 179 33.98 19.40 -24.60
CA LYS A 179 35.01 20.18 -25.27
C LYS A 179 35.54 21.18 -24.26
N ARG A 180 36.70 20.81 -23.67
CA ARG A 180 37.70 21.71 -23.05
C ARG A 180 37.27 22.29 -21.69
N PHE A 181 37.77 21.82 -20.55
CA PHE A 181 39.13 22.07 -20.05
C PHE A 181 40.16 22.47 -21.12
N LEU A 182 40.19 23.76 -21.47
CA LEU A 182 41.34 24.54 -21.95
C LEU A 182 41.10 25.98 -21.48
#